data_AF-A0A3B8V579-F1
#
_entry.id   AF-A0A3B8V579-F1
#
_cell.length_a   1.000
_cell.length_b   1.000
_cell.length_c   1.000
_cell.angle_alpha   90.00
_cell.angle_beta   90.00
_cell.angle_gamma   90.00
#
_symmetry.space_group_name_H-M   'P 1'
#
loop_
_entity.id
_entity.type
_entity.pdbx_description
1 polymer ?
#
loop_
_entity_poly.entity_id
_entity_poly.type
_entity_poly.pdbx_seq_one_letter_code
_entity_poly.pdbx_strand_id
1 'polypeptide(L)'
;MRRLADAGRIDEARVAGEALLERSPDDLRIRFLLALIEREDGRLDVAREHLRRLLYLSPDHVEGLLMMVSIAEAEGDLPAAARHRRRLDRIDVDPGETSS
;
A
#
# COMPACT_ATOMS: atom_id res chain seq x y z
N MET A 1 11.53 5.47 -9.57
CA MET A 1 10.09 5.70 -9.34
C MET A 1 9.84 6.73 -8.25
N ARG A 2 10.23 6.50 -6.98
CA ARG A 2 10.04 7.52 -5.92
C ARG A 2 10.69 8.88 -6.24
N ARG A 3 11.90 8.85 -6.81
CA ARG A 3 12.64 10.04 -7.30
C ARG A 3 12.02 10.77 -8.50
N LEU A 4 11.04 10.18 -9.20
CA LEU A 4 10.32 10.81 -10.32
C LEU A 4 9.04 11.51 -9.83
N ALA A 5 8.37 10.94 -8.83
CA ALA A 5 7.26 11.59 -8.13
C ALA A 5 7.71 12.91 -7.47
N ASP A 6 8.90 12.90 -6.86
CA ASP A 6 9.50 14.10 -6.24
C ASP A 6 9.84 15.21 -7.25
N ALA A 7 9.85 14.93 -8.56
CA ALA A 7 10.17 15.87 -9.63
C ALA A 7 8.93 16.36 -10.42
N GLY A 8 7.72 16.07 -9.94
CA GLY A 8 6.47 16.40 -10.66
C GLY A 8 6.19 15.52 -11.87
N ARG A 9 6.96 14.44 -12.07
CA ARG A 9 6.81 13.48 -13.18
C ARG A 9 6.04 12.24 -12.71
N ILE A 10 4.91 12.48 -12.06
CA ILE A 10 4.04 11.45 -11.48
C ILE A 10 3.56 10.48 -12.56
N ASP A 11 3.16 11.00 -13.73
CA ASP A 11 2.69 10.19 -14.85
C ASP A 11 3.77 9.22 -15.37
N GLU A 12 5.02 9.65 -15.45
CA GLU A 12 6.12 8.78 -15.89
C GLU A 12 6.48 7.73 -14.84
N ALA A 13 6.38 8.09 -13.56
CA ALA A 13 6.56 7.13 -12.48
C ALA A 13 5.48 6.04 -12.51
N ARG A 14 4.23 6.41 -12.81
CA ARG A 14 3.09 5.50 -12.98
C ARG A 14 3.31 4.57 -14.17
N VAL A 15 3.57 5.12 -15.36
CA VAL A 15 3.80 4.33 -16.59
C VAL A 15 4.96 3.34 -16.40
N ALA A 16 6.06 3.76 -15.76
CA ALA A 16 7.17 2.87 -15.47
C ALA A 16 6.78 1.74 -14.49
N GLY A 17 5.94 2.03 -13.50
CA GLY A 17 5.42 1.04 -12.56
C GLY A 17 4.48 0.02 -13.21
N GLU A 18 3.56 0.49 -14.05
CA GLU A 18 2.62 -0.35 -14.79
C GLU A 18 3.37 -1.29 -15.74
N ALA A 19 4.35 -0.80 -16.50
CA ALA A 19 5.18 -1.63 -17.38
C ALA A 19 5.98 -2.71 -16.61
N LEU A 20 6.38 -2.44 -15.36
CA LEU A 20 7.00 -3.47 -14.53
C LEU A 20 5.98 -4.51 -14.04
N LEU A 21 4.74 -4.11 -13.76
CA LEU A 21 3.68 -5.05 -13.41
C LEU A 21 3.25 -5.91 -14.60
N GLU A 22 3.31 -5.43 -15.84
CA GLU A 22 3.07 -6.28 -17.02
C GLU A 22 4.04 -7.47 -17.07
N ARG A 23 5.29 -7.25 -16.65
CA ARG A 23 6.34 -8.29 -16.63
C ARG A 23 6.33 -9.14 -15.37
N SER A 24 6.00 -8.53 -14.24
CA SER A 24 5.96 -9.17 -12.93
C SER A 24 4.63 -8.84 -12.25
N PRO A 25 3.53 -9.50 -12.67
CA PRO A 25 2.20 -9.15 -12.23
C PRO A 25 2.05 -9.15 -10.74
N ASP A 26 2.81 -9.95 -9.97
CA ASP A 26 2.69 -10.12 -8.51
C ASP A 26 3.83 -9.49 -7.69
N ASP A 27 4.62 -8.59 -8.27
CA ASP A 27 5.64 -7.83 -7.49
C ASP A 27 4.95 -6.89 -6.48
N LEU A 28 5.05 -7.26 -5.19
CA LEU A 28 4.45 -6.53 -4.07
C LEU A 28 5.06 -5.13 -3.90
N ARG A 29 6.37 -5.02 -4.10
CA ARG A 29 7.10 -3.76 -3.96
C ARG A 29 6.69 -2.77 -5.04
N ILE A 30 6.49 -3.21 -6.29
CA ILE A 30 5.99 -2.33 -7.35
C ILE A 30 4.57 -1.86 -7.07
N ARG A 31 3.68 -2.75 -6.58
CA ARG A 31 2.34 -2.33 -6.14
C ARG A 31 2.38 -1.30 -5.03
N PHE A 32 3.23 -1.49 -4.03
CA PHE A 32 3.39 -0.54 -2.94
C PHE A 32 3.88 0.82 -3.45
N LEU A 33 4.84 0.83 -4.37
CA LEU A 33 5.34 2.06 -4.99
C LEU A 33 4.28 2.78 -5.82
N LEU A 34 3.48 2.05 -6.59
CA LEU A 34 2.33 2.65 -7.31
C LEU A 34 1.30 3.21 -6.33
N ALA A 35 0.95 2.48 -5.27
CA ALA A 35 0.05 2.99 -4.23
C ALA A 35 0.56 4.29 -3.59
N LEU A 36 1.87 4.38 -3.30
CA LEU A 36 2.49 5.62 -2.82
C LEU A 36 2.31 6.76 -3.83
N ILE A 37 2.62 6.52 -5.09
CA ILE A 37 2.53 7.53 -6.16
C ILE A 37 1.09 8.03 -6.29
N GLU A 38 0.11 7.13 -6.37
CA GLU A 38 -1.30 7.50 -6.48
C GLU A 38 -1.81 8.26 -5.25
N ARG A 39 -1.31 7.93 -4.06
CA ARG A 39 -1.65 8.65 -2.82
C ARG A 39 -1.14 10.08 -2.85
N GLU A 40 0.13 10.28 -3.24
CA GLU A 40 0.71 11.63 -3.36
C GLU A 40 0.04 12.47 -4.46
N ASP A 41 -0.48 11.81 -5.51
CA ASP A 41 -1.26 12.43 -6.59
C ASP A 41 -2.73 12.69 -6.21
N GLY A 42 -3.15 12.36 -4.98
CA GLY A 42 -4.53 12.50 -4.51
C GLY A 42 -5.52 11.49 -5.09
N ARG A 43 -5.05 10.50 -5.86
CA ARG A 43 -5.86 9.45 -6.50
C ARG A 43 -6.08 8.28 -5.53
N LEU A 44 -6.70 8.59 -4.39
CA LEU A 44 -6.84 7.67 -3.26
C LEU A 44 -7.53 6.35 -3.62
N ASP A 45 -8.51 6.37 -4.54
CA ASP A 45 -9.19 5.16 -4.98
C ASP A 45 -8.27 4.21 -5.77
N VAL A 46 -7.36 4.76 -6.59
CA VAL A 46 -6.38 3.96 -7.33
C VAL A 46 -5.31 3.42 -6.38
N ALA A 47 -4.87 4.24 -5.42
CA ALA A 47 -3.95 3.80 -4.36
C ALA A 47 -4.53 2.60 -3.59
N ARG A 48 -5.81 2.66 -3.21
CA ARG A 48 -6.53 1.56 -2.56
C ARG A 48 -6.55 0.29 -3.38
N GLU A 49 -6.71 0.37 -4.70
CA GLU A 49 -6.75 -0.84 -5.54
C GLU A 49 -5.41 -1.57 -5.53
N HIS A 50 -4.31 -0.82 -5.64
CA HIS A 50 -2.97 -1.39 -5.51
C HIS A 50 -2.74 -1.99 -4.12
N LEU A 51 -3.16 -1.30 -3.06
CA LEU A 51 -3.05 -1.80 -1.68
C LEU A 51 -3.92 -3.03 -1.43
N ARG A 52 -5.14 -3.08 -1.99
CA ARG A 52 -6.03 -4.23 -1.89
C ARG A 52 -5.41 -5.46 -2.52
N ARG A 53 -4.82 -5.31 -3.71
CA ARG A 53 -4.12 -6.42 -4.39
C ARG A 53 -2.86 -6.84 -3.65
N LEU A 54 -2.10 -5.87 -3.11
CA LEU A 54 -0.93 -6.14 -2.27
C LEU A 54 -1.32 -6.92 -1.01
N LEU A 55 -2.36 -6.50 -0.30
CA LEU A 55 -2.84 -7.15 0.93
C LEU A 55 -3.58 -8.45 0.67
N TYR A 56 -4.03 -8.70 -0.56
CA TYR A 56 -4.54 -10.01 -0.97
C TYR A 56 -3.39 -11.03 -1.08
N LEU A 57 -2.25 -10.61 -1.64
CA LEU A 57 -1.07 -11.47 -1.82
C LEU A 57 -0.21 -11.57 -0.55
N SER A 58 -0.19 -10.53 0.27
CA SER A 58 0.53 -10.45 1.54
C SER A 58 -0.35 -9.81 2.61
N PRO A 59 -1.23 -10.59 3.27
CA PRO A 59 -2.15 -10.08 4.27
C PRO A 59 -1.50 -9.32 5.42
N ASP A 60 -0.25 -9.66 5.76
CA ASP A 60 0.46 -9.08 6.90
C ASP A 60 1.48 -8.03 6.49
N HIS A 61 1.35 -7.46 5.27
CA HIS A 61 2.23 -6.39 4.82
C HIS A 61 1.95 -5.11 5.62
N VAL A 62 2.82 -4.84 6.59
CA VAL A 62 2.70 -3.76 7.58
C VAL A 62 2.55 -2.39 6.91
N GLU A 63 3.43 -2.05 5.97
CA GLU A 63 3.39 -0.75 5.29
C GLU A 63 2.13 -0.55 4.45
N GLY A 64 1.63 -1.63 3.83
CA GLY A 64 0.36 -1.60 3.10
C GLY A 64 -0.83 -1.34 4.02
N LEU A 65 -0.85 -1.98 5.20
CA LEU A 65 -1.88 -1.75 6.21
C LEU A 65 -1.82 -0.34 6.79
N LEU A 66 -0.62 0.17 7.11
CA LEU A 66 -0.42 1.54 7.60
C LEU A 66 -0.91 2.57 6.58
N MET A 67 -0.68 2.34 5.29
CA MET A 67 -1.20 3.23 4.26
C MET A 67 -2.72 3.20 4.17
N MET A 68 -3.35 2.03 4.26
CA MET A 68 -4.82 1.93 4.30
C MET A 68 -5.41 2.65 5.53
N VAL A 69 -4.73 2.60 6.69
CA VAL A 69 -5.13 3.40 7.87
C VAL A 69 -5.04 4.89 7.56
N SER A 70 -3.90 5.36 7.05
CA SER A 70 -3.67 6.78 6.74
C SER A 70 -4.69 7.32 5.74
N ILE A 71 -5.00 6.57 4.68
CA ILE A 71 -5.99 6.96 3.68
C ILE A 71 -7.40 7.03 4.31
N ALA A 72 -7.78 6.03 5.11
CA ALA A 72 -9.09 6.01 5.77
C ALA A 72 -9.25 7.12 6.81
N GLU A 73 -8.21 7.44 7.58
CA GLU A 73 -8.20 8.56 8.54
C GLU A 73 -8.34 9.91 7.82
N ALA A 74 -7.66 10.10 6.68
CA ALA A 74 -7.75 11.33 5.89
C ALA A 74 -9.17 11.59 5.33
N GLU A 75 -9.93 10.53 5.04
CA GLU A 75 -11.32 10.63 4.57
C GLU A 75 -12.36 10.63 5.70
N GLY A 76 -11.93 10.43 6.95
CA GLY A 76 -12.84 10.30 8.09
C GLY A 76 -13.57 8.95 8.18
N ASP A 77 -13.17 7.94 7.40
CA ASP A 77 -13.66 6.56 7.52
C ASP A 77 -12.98 5.85 8.71
N LEU A 78 -13.33 6.30 9.92
CA LEU A 78 -12.84 5.72 11.16
C LEU A 78 -13.14 4.21 11.29
N PRO A 79 -14.30 3.68 10.84
CA PRO A 79 -14.54 2.25 10.80
C PRO A 79 -13.52 1.47 9.97
N ALA A 80 -13.16 1.94 8.77
CA ALA A 80 -12.14 1.30 7.95
C ALA A 80 -10.75 1.40 8.58
N ALA A 81 -10.36 2.57 9.09
CA ALA A 81 -9.09 2.75 9.78
C ALA A 81 -8.95 1.76 10.95
N ALA A 82 -9.98 1.65 11.79
CA ALA A 82 -9.99 0.74 12.94
C ALA A 82 -9.87 -0.73 12.52
N ARG A 83 -10.46 -1.14 11.39
CA ARG A 83 -10.32 -2.50 10.87
C ARG A 83 -8.87 -2.82 10.47
N HIS A 84 -8.18 -1.87 9.83
CA HIS A 84 -6.78 -2.06 9.43
C HIS A 84 -5.83 -2.00 10.63
N ARG A 85 -6.08 -1.12 11.61
CA ARG A 85 -5.29 -1.05 12.85
C ARG A 85 -5.37 -2.35 13.66
N ARG A 86 -6.57 -2.94 13.79
CA ARG A 86 -6.73 -4.26 14.43
C ARG A 86 -5.95 -5.38 13.76
N ARG A 87 -5.64 -5.28 12.46
CA ARG A 87 -4.77 -6.25 11.77
C ARG A 87 -3.31 -6.03 12.14
N LEU A 88 -2.86 -4.78 12.17
CA LEU A 88 -1.51 -4.41 12.63
C LEU A 88 -1.27 -4.89 14.06
N ASP A 89 -2.20 -4.62 14.97
CA ASP A 89 -2.09 -5.04 16.38
C ASP A 89 -1.93 -6.56 16.52
N ARG A 90 -2.54 -7.36 15.62
CA ARG A 90 -2.41 -8.82 15.63
C ARG A 90 -1.05 -9.30 15.14
N ILE A 91 -0.42 -8.57 14.22
CA ILE A 91 0.93 -8.86 13.73
C ILE A 91 1.95 -8.56 14.85
N ASP A 92 1.80 -7.42 15.53
CA ASP A 92 2.71 -7.03 16.62
C ASP A 92 2.58 -7.96 17.85
N VAL A 93 1.40 -8.54 18.07
CA VAL A 93 1.14 -9.53 19.13
C VAL A 93 1.52 -10.96 18.72
N ASP A 94 1.86 -11.17 17.45
CA ASP A 94 2.34 -12.45 16.92
C ASP A 94 3.79 -12.32 16.37
N PRO A 95 4.82 -12.24 17.24
CA PRO A 95 6.22 -12.25 16.79
C PRO A 95 6.67 -13.61 16.23
N GLY A 96 5.77 -14.56 16.01
CA GLY A 96 6.06 -15.98 15.97
C GLY A 96 6.03 -16.56 17.38
N GLU A 97 5.53 -17.79 17.48
CA GLU A 97 5.60 -18.68 18.64
C GLU A 97 6.70 -18.31 19.65
N THR A 98 6.32 -18.01 20.89
CA THR A 98 7.17 -18.29 22.04
C THR A 98 7.40 -19.80 22.09
N SER A 99 8.33 -20.34 21.30
CA SER A 99 8.87 -21.71 21.43
C SER A 99 10.12 -21.91 20.57
N SER A 100 11.29 -21.66 21.17
CA SER A 100 12.39 -22.63 21.30
C SER A 100 13.37 -22.15 22.36
#